data_AF-A0A3C0SIP3-F1
#
_entry.id   AF-A0A3C0SIP3-F1
#
_cell.length_a   1.000
_cell.length_b   1.000
_cell.length_c   1.000
_cell.angle_alpha   90.00
_cell.angle_beta   90.00
_cell.angle_gamma   90.00
#
_symmetry.space_group_name_H-M   'P 1'
#
loop_
_entity.id
_entity.type
_entity.pdbx_description
1 polymer ?
#
loop_
_entity_poly.entity_id
_entity_poly.type
_entity_poly.pdbx_seq_one_letter_code
_entity_poly.pdbx_strand_id
1 'polypeptide(L)' 'MDELQTMVDLLNAGEDPELEREFHERASLLEKRIHDLQILFLFDEEYDESNAILSIHPGAGGHDSQDWAEMLL' A
#
# COMPACT_ATOMS: atom_id res chain seq x y z
N MET A 1 1.40 8.71 -17.03
CA MET A 1 0.05 8.22 -17.33
C MET A 1 -0.10 8.02 -18.83
N ASP A 2 0.09 9.06 -19.64
CA ASP A 2 -0.08 9.02 -21.11
C ASP A 2 0.75 7.95 -21.84
N GLU A 3 1.98 7.71 -21.39
CA GLU A 3 2.86 6.68 -21.98
C GLU A 3 2.33 5.26 -21.75
N LEU A 4 1.98 4.89 -20.51
CA LEU A 4 1.39 3.58 -20.21
C LEU A 4 0.05 3.40 -20.92
N GLN A 5 -0.74 4.46 -21.06
CA GLN A 5 -1.99 4.43 -21.82
C GLN A 5 -1.73 4.11 -23.31
N THR A 6 -0.69 4.72 -23.89
CA THR A 6 -0.27 4.43 -25.27
C THR A 6 0.17 2.97 -25.43
N MET A 7 0.91 2.43 -24.45
CA MET A 7 1.31 1.02 -24.46
C MET A 7 0.11 0.08 -24.41
N VAL A 8 -0.91 0.40 -23.60
CA VAL A 8 -2.17 -0.36 -23.54
C VAL A 8 -2.90 -0.32 -24.88
N ASP A 9 -2.98 0.84 -25.52
CA ASP A 9 -3.64 0.98 -26.81
C ASP A 9 -2.94 0.13 -27.90
N LEU A 10 -1.60 0.03 -27.85
CA LEU A 10 -0.81 -0.82 -28.74
C LEU A 10 -1.03 -2.32 -28.45
N LEU A 11 -1.00 -2.74 -27.18
CA LEU A 11 -1.25 -4.13 -26.77
C LEU A 11 -2.68 -4.59 -27.10
N ASN A 12 -3.66 -3.68 -27.07
CA ASN A 12 -5.02 -3.96 -27.51
C ASN A 12 -5.13 -4.14 -29.04
N ALA A 13 -4.19 -3.57 -29.81
CA ALA A 13 -4.16 -3.70 -31.27
C ALA A 13 -3.47 -5.00 -31.74
N GLY A 14 -2.69 -5.66 -30.87
CA GLY A 14 -2.06 -6.95 -31.16
C GLY A 14 -1.17 -7.45 -30.03
N GLU A 15 -0.92 -8.76 -30.02
CA GLU A 15 -0.04 -9.40 -29.04
C GLU A 15 1.44 -9.03 -29.29
N ASP A 16 2.09 -8.48 -28.27
CA ASP A 16 3.53 -8.20 -28.25
C ASP A 16 4.08 -8.52 -26.84
N PRO A 17 4.66 -9.73 -26.63
CA PRO A 17 5.13 -10.16 -25.33
C PRO A 17 6.28 -9.31 -24.75
N GLU A 18 7.08 -8.66 -25.60
CA GLU A 18 8.17 -7.81 -25.14
C GLU A 18 7.62 -6.48 -24.60
N LEU A 19 6.68 -5.90 -25.34
CA LEU A 19 5.96 -4.70 -24.92
C LEU A 19 5.11 -4.94 -23.66
N GLU A 20 4.48 -6.11 -23.55
CA GLU A 20 3.69 -6.50 -22.37
C GLU A 20 4.55 -6.58 -21.10
N ARG A 21 5.73 -7.20 -21.21
CA ARG A 21 6.70 -7.24 -20.10
C ARG A 21 7.13 -5.83 -19.70
N GLU A 22 7.47 -4.99 -20.68
CA GLU A 22 7.88 -3.61 -20.44
C GLU A 22 6.75 -2.80 -19.76
N PHE A 23 5.51 -3.00 -20.20
CA PHE A 23 4.34 -2.38 -19.60
C PHE A 23 4.22 -2.75 -18.11
N HIS A 24 4.34 -4.04 -17.77
CA HIS A 24 4.25 -4.49 -16.38
C HIS A 24 5.36 -3.93 -15.49
N GLU A 25 6.60 -3.89 -15.97
CA GLU A 25 7.72 -3.30 -15.22
C GLU A 25 7.47 -1.82 -14.92
N ARG A 26 7.05 -1.05 -15.93
CA ARG A 26 6.77 0.38 -15.79
C ARG A 26 5.53 0.66 -14.94
N ALA A 27 4.47 -0.15 -15.08
CA ALA A 27 3.26 -0.04 -14.29
C ALA A 27 3.54 -0.33 -12.81
N SER A 28 4.33 -1.36 -12.50
CA SER A 28 4.74 -1.67 -11.12
C SER A 28 5.59 -0.56 -10.51
N LEU A 29 6.51 0.03 -11.29
CA LEU A 29 7.29 1.17 -10.81
C LEU A 29 6.39 2.39 -10.51
N LEU A 30 5.39 2.66 -11.36
CA LEU A 30 4.44 3.74 -11.13
C LEU A 30 3.59 3.49 -9.89
N GLU A 31 3.08 2.28 -9.73
CA GLU A 31 2.31 1.86 -8.56
C GLU A 31 3.11 2.09 -7.27
N LYS A 32 4.37 1.66 -7.25
CA LYS A 32 5.27 1.88 -6.11
C LYS A 32 5.43 3.37 -5.81
N ARG A 33 5.66 4.21 -6.82
CA ARG A 33 5.81 5.66 -6.62
C ARG A 33 4.53 6.32 -6.09
N ILE A 34 3.36 5.87 -6.56
CA ILE A 34 2.08 6.35 -6.04
C ILE A 34 1.92 5.94 -4.57
N HIS A 35 2.27 4.70 -4.22
CA HIS A 35 2.21 4.20 -2.86
C HIS A 35 3.14 4.99 -1.93
N ASP A 36 4.38 5.25 -2.34
CA ASP A 36 5.33 6.03 -1.55
C ASP A 36 4.80 7.47 -1.32
N LEU A 37 4.19 8.09 -2.33
CA LEU A 37 3.54 9.39 -2.18
C LEU A 37 2.33 9.34 -1.23
N GLN A 38 1.53 8.28 -1.29
CA GLN A 38 0.39 8.10 -0.38
C GLN A 38 0.84 8.01 1.07
N ILE A 39 1.95 7.29 1.34
CA ILE A 39 2.55 7.24 2.68
C ILE A 39 2.96 8.64 3.11
N LEU A 40 3.65 9.41 2.26
CA LEU A 40 4.05 10.78 2.60
C LEU A 40 2.87 11.69 2.93
N PHE A 41 1.75 11.57 2.21
CA PHE A 41 0.54 12.34 2.50
C PHE A 41 -0.22 11.87 3.73
N LEU A 42 -0.17 10.56 4.02
CA LEU A 42 -0.82 9.98 5.19
C LEU A 42 -0.06 10.33 6.48
N PHE A 43 1.26 10.46 6.37
CA PHE A 43 2.19 10.69 7.48
C PHE A 43 2.81 12.11 7.45
N ASP A 44 1.99 13.14 7.23
CA ASP A 44 2.40 14.57 7.18
C ASP A 44 2.10 15.32 8.49
N GLU A 45 1.73 14.63 9.57
CA GLU A 45 1.52 15.25 10.88
C GLU A 45 2.80 15.30 11.73
N GLU A 46 2.82 16.23 12.71
CA GLU A 46 4.00 16.59 13.51
C GLU A 46 4.71 15.40 14.19
N TYR A 47 3.97 14.32 14.49
CA TYR A 47 4.47 13.19 15.26
C TYR A 47 4.59 11.89 14.46
N ASP A 48 4.34 11.90 13.15
CA ASP A 48 4.31 10.66 12.35
C ASP A 48 5.68 9.99 12.19
N GLU A 49 6.78 10.76 12.28
CA GLU A 49 8.15 10.21 12.33
C GLU A 49 8.53 9.64 13.71
N SER A 50 7.71 9.86 14.75
CA SER A 50 7.99 9.40 16.11
C SER A 50 7.59 7.94 16.31
N ASN A 51 8.31 7.23 17.18
CA ASN A 51 7.90 5.90 17.60
C ASN A 51 6.52 5.96 18.30
N ALA A 52 5.59 5.11 17.88
CA ALA A 52 4.32 4.97 18.56
C ALA A 52 4.49 4.25 19.91
N ILE A 53 3.90 4.80 20.97
CA ILE A 53 3.74 4.12 22.25
C ILE A 53 2.35 3.47 22.26
N LEU A 54 2.29 2.16 22.11
CA LEU A 54 1.04 1.40 22.14
C LEU A 54 0.84 0.77 23.53
N SER A 55 -0.36 0.92 24.09
CA SER A 55 -0.78 0.26 25.32
C SER A 55 -2.18 -0.28 25.15
N ILE A 56 -2.35 -1.59 25.29
CA ILE A 56 -3.63 -2.28 25.15
C ILE A 56 -4.16 -2.59 26.55
N HIS A 57 -5.39 -2.16 26.84
CA HIS A 57 -6.06 -2.44 28.10
C HIS A 57 -7.32 -3.27 27.82
N PRO A 58 -7.51 -4.41 28.48
CA PRO A 58 -8.72 -5.21 28.30
C PRO A 58 -9.95 -4.42 28.74
N GLY A 59 -10.98 -4.44 27.91
CA GLY A 59 -12.25 -3.77 28.17
C GLY A 59 -13.13 -4.50 29.20
N ALA A 60 -14.40 -4.08 29.29
CA ALA A 60 -15.37 -4.77 30.13
C ALA A 60 -15.74 -6.14 29.51
N GLY A 61 -15.36 -7.22 30.19
CA GLY A 61 -15.68 -8.60 29.79
C GLY A 61 -14.85 -9.67 30.50
N GLY A 62 -13.99 -9.30 31.45
CA GLY A 62 -13.30 -10.25 32.31
C GLY A 62 -12.24 -11.05 31.55
N HIS A 63 -12.20 -12.36 31.77
CA HIS A 63 -11.18 -13.25 31.18
C HIS A 63 -11.20 -13.22 29.66
N ASP A 64 -12.37 -13.30 29.04
CA ASP A 64 -12.49 -13.27 27.57
C ASP A 64 -11.94 -11.97 26.96
N SER A 65 -12.11 -10.83 27.65
CA SER A 65 -11.51 -9.55 27.22
C SER A 65 -10.00 -9.48 27.46
N GLN A 66 -9.48 -10.22 28.45
CA GLN A 66 -8.04 -10.37 28.68
C GLN A 66 -7.42 -11.25 27.60
N ASP A 67 -8.01 -12.40 27.33
CA ASP A 67 -7.56 -13.32 26.28
C ASP A 67 -7.53 -12.61 24.92
N TRP A 68 -8.54 -11.80 24.62
CA TRP A 68 -8.57 -11.02 23.39
C TRP A 68 -7.54 -9.89 23.36
N ALA A 69 -7.30 -9.23 24.49
CA ALA A 69 -6.23 -8.23 24.60
C ALA A 69 -4.85 -8.87 24.43
N GLU A 70 -4.64 -10.10 24.92
CA GLU A 70 -3.43 -10.88 24.71
C GLU A 70 -3.25 -11.28 23.24
N MET A 71 -4.34 -11.59 22.52
CA MET A 71 -4.27 -11.92 21.09
C MET A 71 -3.87 -10.74 20.19
N LEU A 72 -4.11 -9.50 20.64
CA LEU A 72 -3.78 -8.29 19.89
C LEU A 72 -2.37 -7.74 20.18
N LEU A 73 -1.69 -8.28 21.19
CA LEU A 73 -0.40 -7.81 21.70
C LEU A 73 0.77 -8.54 21.01
#